data_AF-A0A955R660-F1
#
_entry.id   AF-A0A955R660-F1
#
_cell.length_a   1.000
_cell.length_b   1.000
_cell.length_c   1.000
_cell.angle_alpha   90.00
_cell.angle_beta   90.00
_cell.angle_gamma   90.00
#
_symmetry.space_group_name_H-M   'P 1'
#
loop_
_entity.id
_entity.type
_entity.pdbx_description
1 polymer ?
#
loop_
_entity_poly.entity_id
_entity_poly.type
_entity_poly.pdbx_seq_one_letter_code
_entity_poly.pdbx_strand_id
1 'polypeptide(L)'
;ERHLPRVLIRSHDERRATASESLLRRTVLDVPIPARRAWIDLEPGVLVASPGQVWPAERGDPRRLPAFAPGLQASAPTWLPPAPDIQGHPVVTVVLAIPGADGTATGVAAVEIDAGWMTEQLLVPEVWRSQADVRGRLLDAEGRVVLSTTDEPTGVVVDDPALTAAIAERRSGQTLSGGRRILHHRLASNGWWSIVDAPLDTPLGE
;
A
#
# COMPACT_ATOMS: atom_id res chain seq x y z
N GLU A 1 -0.06 -26.37 -8.81
CA GLU A 1 -0.39 -25.35 -7.79
C GLU A 1 0.81 -24.46 -7.44
N ARG A 2 1.24 -23.55 -8.33
CA ARG A 2 2.35 -22.60 -8.09
C ARG A 2 2.05 -21.24 -8.74
N HIS A 3 0.89 -20.65 -8.44
CA HIS A 3 0.44 -19.42 -9.10
C HIS A 3 1.02 -18.14 -8.48
N LEU A 4 1.21 -18.09 -7.16
CA LEU A 4 1.58 -16.86 -6.46
C LEU A 4 2.97 -16.29 -6.83
N PRO A 5 4.04 -17.10 -6.96
CA PRO A 5 5.34 -16.57 -7.40
C PRO A 5 5.25 -15.96 -8.80
N ARG A 6 4.48 -16.57 -9.70
CA ARG A 6 4.23 -16.06 -11.05
C ARG A 6 3.43 -14.77 -11.05
N VAL A 7 2.49 -14.57 -10.12
CA VAL A 7 1.72 -13.32 -9.99
C VAL A 7 2.63 -12.17 -9.52
N LEU A 8 3.48 -12.39 -8.52
CA LEU A 8 4.47 -11.40 -8.05
C LEU A 8 5.51 -11.04 -9.13
N ILE A 9 5.82 -11.97 -10.02
CA ILE A 9 6.72 -11.72 -11.15
C ILE A 9 5.98 -11.01 -12.30
N ARG A 10 4.73 -11.37 -12.56
CA ARG A 10 3.89 -10.72 -13.59
C ARG A 10 3.55 -9.27 -13.25
N SER A 11 3.47 -8.90 -11.96
CA SER A 11 3.32 -7.49 -11.58
C SER A 11 4.53 -6.64 -11.97
N HIS A 12 5.66 -7.26 -12.37
CA HIS A 12 6.84 -6.58 -12.88
C HIS A 12 6.94 -6.64 -14.41
N ASP A 13 6.94 -7.83 -15.01
CA ASP A 13 7.06 -8.01 -16.48
C ASP A 13 6.61 -9.43 -16.90
N GLU A 14 5.58 -9.55 -17.77
CA GLU A 14 5.08 -10.84 -18.26
C GLU A 14 6.15 -11.69 -18.95
N ARG A 15 7.17 -11.06 -19.56
CA ARG A 15 8.23 -11.76 -20.29
C ARG A 15 9.22 -12.49 -19.39
N ARG A 16 9.29 -12.12 -18.09
CA ARG A 16 10.23 -12.72 -17.12
C ARG A 16 9.68 -13.95 -16.41
N ALA A 17 8.38 -14.24 -16.53
CA ALA A 17 7.73 -15.40 -15.90
C ALA A 17 8.18 -16.79 -16.45
N THR A 18 9.09 -16.79 -17.45
CA THR A 18 9.66 -17.97 -18.11
C THR A 18 11.09 -18.32 -17.64
N ALA A 19 11.72 -17.51 -16.78
CA ALA A 19 13.07 -17.78 -16.24
C ALA A 19 13.08 -18.90 -15.18
N SER A 20 14.26 -19.45 -14.86
CA SER A 20 14.39 -20.52 -13.86
C SER A 20 14.10 -20.03 -12.43
N GLU A 21 13.49 -20.88 -11.60
CA GLU A 21 12.98 -20.54 -10.25
C GLU A 21 14.07 -19.97 -9.30
N SER A 22 15.32 -20.39 -9.46
CA SER A 22 16.48 -19.91 -8.70
C SER A 22 17.00 -18.54 -9.16
N LEU A 23 16.96 -18.24 -10.47
CA LEU A 23 17.23 -16.89 -11.00
C LEU A 23 16.12 -15.92 -10.59
N LEU A 24 14.86 -16.37 -10.66
CA LEU A 24 13.69 -15.61 -10.24
C LEU A 24 13.74 -15.21 -8.76
N ARG A 25 14.14 -16.11 -7.86
CA ARG A 25 14.34 -15.78 -6.44
C ARG A 25 15.42 -14.72 -6.22
N ARG A 26 16.49 -14.69 -7.02
CA ARG A 26 17.52 -13.64 -6.94
C ARG A 26 17.02 -12.31 -7.51
N THR A 27 16.36 -12.32 -8.67
CA THR A 27 15.88 -11.10 -9.33
C THR A 27 14.76 -10.40 -8.53
N VAL A 28 13.92 -11.15 -7.82
CA VAL A 28 12.91 -10.60 -6.89
C VAL A 28 13.55 -9.89 -5.69
N LEU A 29 14.79 -10.24 -5.32
CA LEU A 29 15.53 -9.56 -4.24
C LEU A 29 16.32 -8.34 -4.73
N ASP A 30 16.66 -8.28 -6.02
CA ASP A 30 17.52 -7.25 -6.61
C ASP A 30 16.73 -6.12 -7.34
N VAL A 31 15.41 -6.24 -7.45
CA VAL A 31 14.54 -5.25 -8.11
C VAL A 31 13.47 -4.77 -7.11
N PRO A 32 13.18 -3.47 -7.00
CA PRO A 32 12.11 -2.98 -6.14
C PRO A 32 10.77 -3.50 -6.67
N ILE A 33 10.29 -4.58 -6.06
CA ILE A 33 9.00 -5.19 -6.31
C ILE A 33 7.94 -4.58 -5.39
N PRO A 34 6.74 -4.25 -5.93
CA PRO A 34 5.69 -3.61 -5.17
C PRO A 34 5.23 -4.46 -3.99
N ALA A 35 4.95 -5.74 -4.23
CA ALA A 35 4.52 -6.67 -3.20
C ALA A 35 5.74 -7.36 -2.57
N ARG A 36 6.07 -6.99 -1.34
CA ARG A 36 7.20 -7.55 -0.58
C ARG A 36 6.88 -8.94 -0.05
N ARG A 37 5.66 -9.12 0.43
CA ARG A 37 5.25 -10.36 1.10
C ARG A 37 3.75 -10.59 1.01
N ALA A 38 3.36 -11.84 0.86
CA ALA A 38 2.02 -12.32 1.15
C ALA A 38 2.11 -13.36 2.26
N TRP A 39 1.19 -13.31 3.22
CA TRP A 39 1.20 -14.27 4.32
C TRP A 39 -0.21 -14.65 4.77
N ILE A 40 -0.29 -15.83 5.37
CA ILE A 40 -1.48 -16.39 6.02
C ILE A 40 -1.06 -16.80 7.43
N ASP A 41 -1.75 -16.29 8.43
CA ASP A 41 -1.56 -16.66 9.83
C ASP A 41 -2.88 -17.19 10.40
N LEU A 42 -2.88 -18.45 10.86
CA LEU A 42 -4.06 -19.14 11.38
C LEU A 42 -3.98 -19.25 12.91
N GLU A 43 -5.12 -19.28 13.58
CA GLU A 43 -5.23 -19.45 15.05
C GLU A 43 -4.39 -20.57 15.69
N PRO A 44 -4.12 -21.74 15.05
CA PRO A 44 -3.16 -22.72 15.59
C PRO A 44 -1.69 -22.27 15.55
N GLY A 45 -1.39 -21.01 15.22
CA GLY A 45 -0.02 -20.46 15.10
C GLY A 45 0.67 -20.88 13.81
N VAL A 46 -0.10 -21.24 12.79
CA VAL A 46 0.43 -21.64 11.49
C VAL A 46 0.60 -20.39 10.62
N LEU A 47 1.86 -19.99 10.41
CA LEU A 47 2.22 -18.93 9.49
C LEU A 47 2.79 -19.52 8.19
N VAL A 48 2.20 -19.14 7.07
CA VAL A 48 2.72 -19.40 5.74
C VAL A 48 3.01 -18.06 5.06
N ALA A 49 4.23 -17.83 4.60
CA ALA A 49 4.63 -16.59 3.96
C ALA A 49 5.36 -16.81 2.62
N SER A 50 5.15 -15.90 1.68
CA SER A 50 5.78 -15.86 0.36
C SER A 50 6.30 -14.44 0.05
N PRO A 51 7.53 -14.27 -0.47
CA PRO A 51 8.49 -15.31 -0.81
C PRO A 51 9.25 -15.82 0.43
N GLY A 52 8.92 -17.03 0.89
CA GLY A 52 9.70 -17.87 1.81
C GLY A 52 10.44 -17.17 2.96
N GLN A 53 9.83 -16.17 3.62
CA GLN A 53 10.47 -15.52 4.77
C GLN A 53 10.31 -16.41 6.00
N VAL A 54 11.44 -16.74 6.62
CA VAL A 54 11.46 -17.38 7.94
C VAL A 54 11.03 -16.34 8.96
N TRP A 55 10.05 -16.69 9.79
CA TRP A 55 9.67 -15.86 10.91
C TRP A 55 10.79 -15.85 11.96
N PRO A 56 11.38 -14.69 12.30
CA PRO A 56 12.47 -14.66 13.26
C PRO A 56 11.94 -14.99 14.66
N ALA A 57 12.59 -15.92 15.36
CA ALA A 57 12.14 -16.38 16.68
C ALA A 57 12.07 -15.24 17.71
N GLU A 58 12.97 -14.26 17.57
CA GLU A 58 13.04 -13.04 18.38
C GLU A 58 11.83 -12.10 18.21
N ARG A 59 11.09 -12.22 17.11
CA ARG A 59 9.86 -11.44 16.88
C ARG A 59 8.65 -12.06 17.58
N GLY A 60 8.79 -13.24 18.17
CA GLY A 60 7.74 -13.90 18.95
C GLY A 60 6.60 -14.44 18.11
N ASP A 61 5.38 -14.33 18.59
CA ASP A 61 4.18 -14.85 17.92
C ASP A 61 3.73 -13.92 16.77
N PRO A 62 3.58 -14.41 15.51
CA PRO A 62 3.13 -13.60 14.37
C PRO A 62 1.74 -12.98 14.55
N ARG A 63 0.91 -13.55 15.43
CA ARG A 63 -0.40 -13.00 15.78
C ARG A 63 -0.30 -11.68 16.56
N ARG A 64 0.90 -11.27 16.96
CA ARG A 64 1.18 -9.95 17.56
C ARG A 64 1.48 -8.87 16.53
N LEU A 65 1.49 -9.19 15.24
CA LEU A 65 1.59 -8.17 14.21
C LEU A 65 0.45 -7.16 14.35
N PRO A 66 0.71 -5.85 14.16
CA PRO A 66 -0.33 -4.82 14.16
C PRO A 66 -1.47 -5.12 13.17
N ALA A 67 -1.17 -5.90 12.13
CA ALA A 67 -2.11 -6.30 11.09
C ALA A 67 -3.08 -7.41 11.51
N PHE A 68 -2.76 -8.24 12.51
CA PHE A 68 -3.51 -9.45 12.81
C PHE A 68 -4.89 -9.15 13.42
N ALA A 69 -4.96 -8.35 14.49
CA ALA A 69 -6.24 -8.04 15.14
C ALA A 69 -7.22 -7.29 14.22
N PRO A 70 -6.82 -6.24 13.46
CA PRO A 70 -7.68 -5.63 12.46
C PRO A 70 -8.10 -6.61 11.36
N GLY A 71 -7.18 -7.49 10.93
CA GLY A 71 -7.45 -8.50 9.92
C GLY A 71 -8.52 -9.51 10.33
N LEU A 72 -8.54 -9.94 11.59
CA LEU A 72 -9.58 -10.85 12.10
C LEU A 72 -10.98 -10.22 12.09
N GLN A 73 -11.07 -8.90 12.24
CA GLN A 73 -12.34 -8.16 12.24
C GLN A 73 -12.77 -7.72 10.83
N ALA A 74 -11.92 -7.92 9.82
CA ALA A 74 -12.15 -7.42 8.48
C ALA A 74 -13.13 -8.32 7.70
N SER A 75 -14.33 -7.79 7.42
CA SER A 75 -15.34 -8.45 6.58
C SER A 75 -15.08 -8.30 5.07
N ALA A 76 -14.13 -7.44 4.70
CA ALA A 76 -13.67 -7.18 3.34
C ALA A 76 -12.17 -6.80 3.37
N PRO A 77 -11.45 -6.82 2.22
CA PRO A 77 -10.05 -6.43 2.19
C PRO A 77 -9.85 -5.03 2.77
N THR A 78 -9.10 -4.94 3.86
CA THR A 78 -8.88 -3.70 4.62
C THR A 78 -7.44 -3.26 4.48
N TRP A 79 -7.25 -2.02 4.04
CA TRP A 79 -5.93 -1.41 3.97
C TRP A 79 -5.60 -0.78 5.32
N LEU A 80 -4.41 -1.09 5.84
CA LEU A 80 -3.91 -0.58 7.11
C LEU A 80 -2.92 0.57 6.88
N PRO A 81 -2.78 1.49 7.84
CA PRO A 81 -1.72 2.49 7.81
C PRO A 81 -0.33 1.85 7.68
N PRO A 82 0.65 2.56 7.10
CA PRO A 82 2.00 2.05 6.96
C PRO A 82 2.58 1.68 8.32
N ALA A 83 3.20 0.50 8.37
CA ALA A 83 3.88 -0.01 9.54
C ALA A 83 5.17 -0.71 9.10
N PRO A 84 6.18 -0.82 9.97
CA PRO A 84 7.34 -1.63 9.67
C PRO A 84 6.95 -3.12 9.53
N ASP A 85 7.46 -3.77 8.49
CA ASP A 85 7.41 -5.22 8.33
C ASP A 85 8.33 -5.91 9.36
N ILE A 86 8.42 -7.25 9.31
CA ILE A 86 9.25 -8.01 10.26
C ILE A 86 10.76 -7.70 10.14
N GLN A 87 11.20 -7.19 9.00
CA GLN A 87 12.56 -6.76 8.73
C GLN A 87 12.76 -5.26 9.02
N GLY A 88 11.70 -4.53 9.37
CA GLY A 88 11.72 -3.11 9.67
C GLY A 88 11.46 -2.19 8.47
N HIS A 89 11.14 -2.73 7.29
CA HIS A 89 10.84 -1.90 6.12
C HIS A 89 9.42 -1.32 6.21
N PRO A 90 9.19 -0.06 5.85
CA PRO A 90 7.84 0.50 5.85
C PRO A 90 6.99 -0.18 4.77
N VAL A 91 5.85 -0.74 5.18
CA VAL A 91 4.91 -1.41 4.28
C VAL A 91 3.49 -0.94 4.52
N VAL A 92 2.73 -0.84 3.44
CA VAL A 92 1.27 -0.75 3.50
C VAL A 92 0.72 -2.17 3.43
N THR A 93 -0.13 -2.55 4.38
CA THR A 93 -0.65 -3.91 4.48
C THR A 93 -2.13 -3.95 4.14
N VAL A 94 -2.53 -4.88 3.28
CA VAL A 94 -3.93 -5.25 3.05
C VAL A 94 -4.21 -6.53 3.78
N VAL A 95 -5.26 -6.57 4.60
CA VAL A 95 -5.65 -7.74 5.38
C VAL A 95 -7.07 -8.19 5.06
N LEU A 96 -7.34 -9.48 5.25
CA LEU A 96 -8.66 -10.08 5.15
C LEU A 96 -8.78 -11.25 6.13
N ALA A 97 -9.92 -11.34 6.82
CA ALA A 97 -10.22 -12.49 7.68
C ALA A 97 -10.36 -13.77 6.85
N ILE A 98 -9.82 -14.87 7.35
CA ILE A 98 -10.01 -16.20 6.78
C ILE A 98 -11.16 -16.87 7.53
N PRO A 99 -12.33 -17.06 6.89
CA PRO A 99 -13.46 -17.69 7.55
C PRO A 99 -13.21 -19.18 7.79
N GLY A 100 -13.58 -19.65 8.97
CA GLY A 100 -13.72 -21.05 9.33
C GLY A 100 -15.04 -21.64 8.83
N ALA A 101 -15.22 -22.94 9.08
CA ALA A 101 -16.39 -23.68 8.63
C ALA A 101 -17.72 -23.19 9.23
N ASP A 102 -17.67 -22.56 10.40
CA ASP A 102 -18.82 -21.98 11.12
C ASP A 102 -19.02 -20.48 10.83
N GLY A 103 -18.22 -19.90 9.92
CA GLY A 103 -18.24 -18.48 9.59
C GLY A 103 -17.47 -17.58 10.56
N THR A 104 -16.86 -18.13 11.61
CA THR A 104 -15.96 -17.37 12.50
C THR A 104 -14.61 -17.15 11.83
N ALA A 105 -13.90 -16.06 12.13
CA ALA A 105 -12.56 -15.84 11.59
C ALA A 105 -11.57 -16.80 12.27
N THR A 106 -10.83 -17.58 11.49
CA THR A 106 -9.84 -18.57 11.95
C THR A 106 -8.39 -18.16 11.67
N GLY A 107 -8.20 -16.98 11.06
CA GLY A 107 -6.90 -16.45 10.69
C GLY A 107 -6.99 -15.20 9.84
N VAL A 108 -5.84 -14.73 9.39
CA VAL A 108 -5.68 -13.52 8.57
C VAL A 108 -4.84 -13.85 7.36
N ALA A 109 -5.33 -13.46 6.18
CA ALA A 109 -4.53 -13.37 4.97
C ALA A 109 -4.10 -11.92 4.79
N ALA A 110 -2.86 -11.69 4.35
CA ALA A 110 -2.37 -10.35 4.11
C ALA A 110 -1.38 -10.25 2.94
N VAL A 111 -1.29 -9.05 2.38
CA VAL A 111 -0.26 -8.65 1.42
C VAL A 111 0.38 -7.35 1.89
N GLU A 112 1.69 -7.35 1.96
CA GLU A 112 2.54 -6.20 2.28
C GLU A 112 3.11 -5.63 1.01
N ILE A 113 2.87 -4.33 0.83
CA ILE A 113 3.32 -3.56 -0.32
C ILE A 113 4.37 -2.56 0.18
N ASP A 114 5.47 -2.45 -0.54
CA ASP A 114 6.57 -1.55 -0.22
C ASP A 114 6.08 -0.09 -0.27
N ALA A 115 6.13 0.60 0.87
CA ALA A 115 5.69 1.98 0.96
C ALA A 115 6.57 2.93 0.13
N GLY A 116 7.88 2.68 0.07
CA GLY A 116 8.82 3.48 -0.72
C GLY A 116 8.52 3.37 -2.21
N TRP A 117 8.31 2.15 -2.71
CA TRP A 117 7.90 1.91 -4.08
C TRP A 117 6.56 2.60 -4.40
N MET A 118 5.56 2.52 -3.51
CA MET A 118 4.29 3.23 -3.72
C MET A 118 4.51 4.74 -3.81
N THR A 119 5.33 5.31 -2.92
CA THR A 119 5.68 6.72 -2.94
C THR A 119 6.35 7.13 -4.24
N GLU A 120 7.37 6.39 -4.69
CA GLU A 120 8.16 6.71 -5.88
C GLU A 120 7.40 6.47 -7.20
N GLN A 121 6.56 5.45 -7.25
CA GLN A 121 5.98 4.94 -8.50
C GLN A 121 4.48 5.23 -8.66
N LEU A 122 3.72 5.39 -7.57
CA LEU A 122 2.26 5.48 -7.67
C LEU A 122 1.68 6.85 -7.32
N LEU A 123 2.31 7.61 -6.42
CA LEU A 123 1.69 8.85 -5.93
C LEU A 123 1.72 9.99 -6.95
N VAL A 124 2.67 9.96 -7.89
CA VAL A 124 2.79 10.98 -8.95
C VAL A 124 2.78 10.32 -10.33
N PRO A 125 1.94 10.79 -11.27
CA PRO A 125 1.94 10.31 -12.65
C PRO A 125 3.34 10.39 -13.28
N GLU A 126 3.69 9.40 -14.09
CA GLU A 126 5.02 9.31 -14.73
C GLU A 126 5.44 10.60 -15.44
N VAL A 127 4.51 11.22 -16.17
CA VAL A 127 4.69 12.48 -16.90
C VAL A 127 5.10 13.68 -16.02
N TRP A 128 4.86 13.60 -14.71
CA TRP A 128 5.16 14.66 -13.75
C TRP A 128 6.26 14.28 -12.76
N ARG A 129 6.77 13.05 -12.75
CA ARG A 129 7.79 12.62 -11.77
C ARG A 129 9.10 13.40 -11.86
N SER A 130 9.45 13.92 -13.04
CA SER A 130 10.65 14.74 -13.22
C SER A 130 10.45 16.21 -12.81
N GLN A 131 9.24 16.61 -12.44
CA GLN A 131 8.93 17.98 -12.06
C GLN A 131 9.10 18.14 -10.55
N ALA A 132 10.15 18.85 -10.13
CA ALA A 132 10.55 18.98 -8.72
C ALA A 132 9.45 19.56 -7.81
N ASP A 133 8.53 20.35 -8.37
CA ASP A 133 7.47 21.00 -7.62
C ASP A 133 6.15 20.22 -7.60
N VAL A 134 6.07 19.02 -8.19
CA VAL A 134 4.89 18.17 -8.10
C VAL A 134 5.01 17.22 -6.92
N ARG A 135 3.94 17.13 -6.12
CA ARG A 135 3.90 16.30 -4.92
C ARG A 135 2.70 15.38 -4.97
N GLY A 136 2.89 14.16 -4.48
CA GLY A 136 1.85 13.15 -4.37
C GLY A 136 1.63 12.79 -2.90
N ARG A 137 0.37 12.65 -2.50
CA ARG A 137 -0.01 12.10 -1.19
C ARG A 137 -1.05 11.01 -1.35
N LEU A 138 -1.01 10.07 -0.44
CA LEU A 138 -2.11 9.17 -0.14
C LEU A 138 -2.65 9.57 1.21
N LEU A 139 -3.95 9.85 1.31
CA LEU A 139 -4.61 10.18 2.58
C LEU A 139 -5.61 9.10 2.98
N ASP A 140 -5.85 8.93 4.28
CA ASP A 140 -6.90 8.06 4.79
C ASP A 140 -8.29 8.70 4.61
N ALA A 141 -9.34 8.03 5.10
CA ALA A 141 -10.71 8.51 4.96
C ALA A 141 -10.96 9.81 5.74
N GLU A 142 -10.12 10.10 6.73
CA GLU A 142 -10.17 11.26 7.61
C GLU A 142 -9.26 12.41 7.12
N GLY A 143 -8.56 12.22 6.00
CA GLY A 143 -7.66 13.23 5.42
C GLY A 143 -6.29 13.30 6.07
N ARG A 144 -5.87 12.25 6.77
CA ARG A 144 -4.52 12.14 7.34
C ARG A 144 -3.57 11.53 6.33
N VAL A 145 -2.33 12.01 6.33
CA VAL A 145 -1.27 11.50 5.46
C VAL A 145 -0.98 10.03 5.78
N VAL A 146 -1.13 9.18 4.77
CA VAL A 146 -0.71 7.77 4.78
C VAL A 146 0.69 7.69 4.20
N LEU A 147 0.87 8.19 2.97
CA LEU A 147 2.15 8.28 2.27
C LEU A 147 2.30 9.67 1.63
N SER A 148 3.53 10.14 1.49
CA SER A 148 3.85 11.39 0.79
C SER A 148 5.16 11.25 0.01
N THR A 149 5.27 11.94 -1.13
CA THR A 149 6.54 12.12 -1.86
C THR A 149 7.46 13.15 -1.21
N THR A 150 7.00 13.82 -0.16
CA THR A 150 7.76 14.75 0.68
C THR A 150 7.94 14.18 2.09
N ASP A 151 8.76 14.82 2.92
CA ASP A 151 8.99 14.44 4.32
C ASP A 151 7.80 14.76 5.27
N GLU A 152 6.57 14.72 4.75
CA GLU A 152 5.36 14.93 5.55
C GLU A 152 5.10 13.74 6.48
N PRO A 153 4.89 13.96 7.79
CA PRO A 153 4.69 12.85 8.72
C PRO A 153 3.36 12.12 8.51
N THR A 154 3.40 10.78 8.57
CA THR A 154 2.20 9.93 8.58
C THR A 154 1.28 10.26 9.77
N GLY A 155 -0.04 10.29 9.53
CA GLY A 155 -1.08 10.54 10.54
C GLY A 155 -1.45 12.02 10.73
N VAL A 156 -0.68 12.94 10.14
CA VAL A 156 -0.97 14.38 10.15
C VAL A 156 -2.13 14.70 9.22
N VAL A 157 -3.10 15.48 9.70
CA VAL A 157 -4.21 15.97 8.88
C VAL A 157 -3.68 17.07 7.95
N VAL A 158 -4.04 17.00 6.67
CA VAL A 158 -3.68 18.05 5.70
C VAL A 158 -4.44 19.35 6.03
N ASP A 159 -3.69 20.44 6.20
CA ASP A 159 -4.24 21.77 6.47
C ASP A 159 -4.54 22.51 5.15
N ASP A 160 -5.58 22.06 4.45
CA ASP A 160 -6.15 22.78 3.31
C ASP A 160 -7.68 22.78 3.42
N PRO A 161 -8.33 23.94 3.60
CA PRO A 161 -9.78 24.01 3.79
C PRO A 161 -10.58 23.48 2.61
N ALA A 162 -10.11 23.69 1.37
CA ALA A 162 -10.81 23.27 0.17
C ALA A 162 -10.75 21.74 0.00
N LEU A 163 -9.59 21.15 0.27
CA LEU A 163 -9.41 19.70 0.30
C LEU A 163 -10.21 19.06 1.45
N THR A 164 -10.18 19.67 2.64
CA THR A 164 -10.95 19.21 3.81
C THR A 164 -12.44 19.16 3.50
N ALA A 165 -12.97 20.21 2.85
CA ALA A 165 -14.36 20.23 2.40
C ALA A 165 -14.64 19.15 1.35
N ALA A 166 -13.75 18.95 0.37
CA ALA A 166 -13.91 17.91 -0.64
C ALA A 166 -13.91 16.50 -0.04
N ILE A 167 -13.08 16.25 0.97
CA ILE A 167 -13.03 14.98 1.71
C ILE A 167 -14.34 14.74 2.46
N ALA A 168 -14.82 15.74 3.20
CA ALA A 168 -16.09 15.67 3.93
C ALA A 168 -17.30 15.42 3.00
N GLU A 169 -17.30 16.07 1.83
CA GLU A 169 -18.31 15.90 0.79
C GLU A 169 -18.14 14.63 -0.05
N ARG A 170 -17.04 13.87 0.16
CA ARG A 170 -16.67 12.70 -0.63
C ARG A 170 -16.60 12.98 -2.14
N ARG A 171 -16.19 14.19 -2.51
CA ARG A 171 -16.15 14.68 -3.89
C ARG A 171 -14.73 14.61 -4.47
N SER A 172 -14.57 13.83 -5.54
CA SER A 172 -13.35 13.87 -6.35
C SER A 172 -13.37 15.08 -7.30
N GLY A 173 -12.19 15.57 -7.68
CA GLY A 173 -12.09 16.69 -8.61
C GLY A 173 -10.76 17.43 -8.50
N GLN A 174 -10.84 18.75 -8.67
CA GLN A 174 -9.71 19.66 -8.51
C GLN A 174 -10.11 20.84 -7.63
N THR A 175 -9.16 21.33 -6.84
CA THR A 175 -9.24 22.62 -6.15
C THR A 175 -8.01 23.48 -6.49
N LEU A 176 -8.17 24.80 -6.37
CA LEU A 176 -7.07 25.74 -6.50
C LEU A 176 -6.82 26.36 -5.12
N SER A 177 -5.60 26.23 -4.62
CA SER A 177 -5.23 26.69 -3.28
C SER A 177 -3.76 27.07 -3.25
N GLY A 178 -3.43 28.20 -2.61
CA GLY A 178 -2.04 28.63 -2.41
C GLY A 178 -1.20 28.75 -3.69
N GLY A 179 -1.81 29.13 -4.83
CA GLY A 179 -1.11 29.19 -6.12
C GLY A 179 -0.81 27.83 -6.74
N ARG A 180 -1.48 26.77 -6.28
CA ARG A 180 -1.33 25.38 -6.74
C ARG A 180 -2.66 24.81 -7.20
N ARG A 181 -2.60 23.86 -8.13
CA ARG A 181 -3.70 22.98 -8.50
C ARG A 181 -3.57 21.71 -7.66
N ILE A 182 -4.63 21.34 -6.97
CA ILE A 182 -4.71 20.10 -6.18
C ILE A 182 -5.72 19.20 -6.86
N LEU A 183 -5.25 18.10 -7.42
CA LEU A 183 -6.10 17.02 -7.93
C LEU A 183 -6.35 16.06 -6.76
N HIS A 184 -7.62 15.72 -6.52
CA HIS A 184 -8.01 14.84 -5.43
C HIS A 184 -9.00 13.80 -5.91
N HIS A 185 -8.66 12.52 -5.74
CA HIS A 185 -9.46 11.40 -6.17
C HIS A 185 -9.70 10.42 -5.03
N ARG A 186 -10.97 10.12 -4.78
CA ARG A 186 -11.36 9.14 -3.76
C ARG A 186 -11.23 7.72 -4.30
N LEU A 187 -10.45 6.89 -3.61
CA LEU A 187 -10.30 5.48 -3.89
C LEU A 187 -11.52 4.70 -3.37
N ALA A 188 -12.18 3.97 -4.28
CA ALA A 188 -13.43 3.30 -3.97
C ALA A 188 -13.29 2.16 -2.95
N SER A 189 -12.12 1.51 -2.90
CA SER A 189 -11.90 0.26 -2.16
C SER A 189 -11.76 0.42 -0.64
N ASN A 190 -11.27 1.56 -0.17
CA ASN A 190 -10.90 1.77 1.25
C ASN A 190 -11.23 3.18 1.76
N GLY A 191 -11.84 4.03 0.92
CA GLY A 191 -12.17 5.40 1.29
C GLY A 191 -10.98 6.36 1.37
N TRP A 192 -9.77 5.89 1.03
CA TRP A 192 -8.57 6.72 0.95
C TRP A 192 -8.63 7.69 -0.23
N TRP A 193 -7.70 8.63 -0.26
CA TRP A 193 -7.61 9.67 -1.28
C TRP A 193 -6.22 9.71 -1.90
N SER A 194 -6.18 9.69 -3.24
CA SER A 194 -4.98 10.04 -3.99
C SER A 194 -5.00 11.54 -4.26
N ILE A 195 -3.95 12.23 -3.84
CA ILE A 195 -3.79 13.67 -3.99
C ILE A 195 -2.53 13.92 -4.82
N VAL A 196 -2.65 14.79 -5.82
CA VAL A 196 -1.49 15.34 -6.53
C VAL A 196 -1.61 16.85 -6.51
N ASP A 197 -0.61 17.52 -5.93
CA ASP A 197 -0.52 18.97 -5.96
C ASP A 197 0.63 19.45 -6.83
N ALA A 198 0.32 20.39 -7.72
CA ALA A 198 1.23 20.89 -8.73
C ALA A 198 1.08 22.43 -8.87
N PRO A 199 2.14 23.14 -9.29
CA PRO A 199 2.02 24.53 -9.73
C PRO A 199 0.93 24.71 -10.82
N LEU A 200 0.27 25.88 -10.84
CA LEU A 200 -0.84 26.14 -11.79
C LEU A 200 -0.44 26.07 -13.27
N ASP A 201 0.82 26.39 -13.56
CA ASP A 201 1.47 26.35 -14.87
C ASP A 201 1.95 24.94 -15.27
N THR A 202 1.81 23.96 -14.37
CA THR A 202 2.09 22.55 -14.70
C THR A 202 1.12 22.08 -15.81
N PRO A 203 1.63 21.68 -16.98
CA PRO A 203 0.79 21.20 -18.07
C PRO A 203 0.15 19.86 -17.67
N LEU A 204 -1.15 19.71 -17.96
CA LEU A 204 -1.91 18.54 -17.52
C LEU A 204 -1.62 17.26 -18.32
N GLY A 205 -0.71 17.32 -19.30
CA GLY A 205 -0.56 16.27 -20.32
C GLY A 205 -1.76 16.25 -21.28
N GLU A 206 -1.50 15.92 -22.55
CA GLU A 206 -2.56 15.56 -23.51
C GLU A 206 -2.94 14.08 -23.36
#